data_AF-A0A813PLF6-F1
#
_entry.id   AF-A0A813PLF6-F1
#
_cell.length_a   1.000
_cell.length_b   1.000
_cell.length_c   1.000
_cell.angle_alpha   90.00
_cell.angle_beta   90.00
_cell.angle_gamma   90.00
#
_symmetry.space_group_name_H-M   'P 1'
#
loop_
_entity.id
_entity.type
_entity.pdbx_description
1 polymer ?
#
loop_
_entity_poly.entity_id
_entity_poly.type
_entity_poly.pdbx_seq_one_letter_code
_entity_poly.pdbx_strand_id
1 'polypeptide(L)'
;MSIHPSNIDPCDIRSHKFTALLSEPLGNKMLYKLPGIGLSTLKKMEKHKQISKAEDLLSEFIHTLQLDHEQFRLWLMKDYSIDPCDIRSHKFTALLSEPLGNKMLYKLPGIGLSTLKKMEKRKQISKAEDLLREFIYTLQLDHEQFRLWLMKDYSLPEYRATECVIALIDYIEQANKNHWPLP
;
A
#
# COMPACT_ATOMS: atom_id res chain seq x y z
N MET A 1 -20.62 -6.94 29.32
CA MET A 1 -19.30 -6.27 29.18
C MET A 1 -19.43 -5.24 28.07
N SER A 2 -19.55 -3.97 28.43
CA SER A 2 -19.76 -2.86 27.49
C SER A 2 -18.40 -2.36 27.00
N ILE A 3 -18.21 -2.36 25.68
CA ILE A 3 -16.99 -1.85 25.05
C ILE A 3 -17.14 -0.34 24.91
N HIS A 4 -16.27 0.43 25.56
CA HIS A 4 -16.23 1.89 25.45
C HIS A 4 -15.73 2.34 24.05
N PRO A 5 -16.37 3.33 23.41
CA PRO A 5 -16.04 3.78 22.05
C PRO A 5 -14.94 4.85 22.06
N SER A 6 -13.81 4.60 22.73
CA SER A 6 -12.74 5.58 22.85
C SER A 6 -11.37 4.90 22.80
N ASN A 7 -10.96 4.51 21.59
CA ASN A 7 -9.56 4.33 21.18
C ASN A 7 -9.46 4.02 19.68
N ILE A 8 -10.09 4.86 18.85
CA ILE A 8 -9.81 4.85 17.41
C ILE A 8 -8.59 5.75 17.21
N ASP A 9 -7.45 5.14 16.88
CA ASP A 9 -6.23 5.84 16.48
C ASP A 9 -6.54 6.72 15.26
N PRO A 10 -6.31 8.04 15.31
CA PRO A 10 -6.59 8.94 14.19
C PRO A 10 -5.74 8.66 12.94
N CYS A 11 -4.83 7.68 12.98
CA CYS A 11 -4.10 7.15 11.82
C CYS A 11 -4.71 5.87 11.19
N ASP A 12 -5.83 5.36 11.70
CA ASP A 12 -6.58 4.25 11.09
C ASP A 12 -7.33 4.77 9.85
N ILE A 13 -6.58 5.05 8.77
CA ILE A 13 -7.15 5.30 7.43
C ILE A 13 -7.58 3.95 6.86
N ARG A 14 -8.43 3.23 7.58
CA ARG A 14 -9.45 2.41 6.98
C ARG A 14 -10.24 3.37 6.12
N SER A 15 -10.19 3.21 4.80
CA SER A 15 -11.07 3.99 3.91
C SER A 15 -12.50 3.92 4.47
N HIS A 16 -13.35 4.92 4.24
CA HIS A 16 -14.75 4.85 4.69
C HIS A 16 -15.43 3.52 4.31
N LYS A 17 -15.01 2.90 3.19
CA LYS A 17 -15.42 1.55 2.77
C LYS A 17 -14.99 0.45 3.74
N PHE A 18 -13.78 0.49 4.28
CA PHE A 18 -13.26 -0.48 5.24
C PHE A 18 -13.97 -0.36 6.59
N THR A 19 -14.19 0.87 7.09
CA THR A 19 -14.95 1.08 8.33
C THR A 19 -16.41 0.62 8.17
N ALA A 20 -17.04 0.93 7.03
CA ALA A 20 -18.39 0.47 6.71
C ALA A 20 -18.49 -1.05 6.47
N LEU A 21 -17.39 -1.70 6.09
CA LEU A 21 -17.35 -3.16 5.94
C LEU A 21 -17.40 -3.85 7.31
N LEU A 22 -16.69 -3.33 8.32
CA LEU A 22 -16.59 -3.94 9.64
C LEU A 22 -17.78 -3.65 10.56
N SER A 23 -18.56 -2.61 10.27
CA SER A 23 -19.68 -2.18 11.12
C SER A 23 -21.00 -2.94 10.87
N GLU A 24 -21.08 -3.76 9.82
CA GLU A 24 -22.29 -4.53 9.52
C GLU A 24 -21.93 -5.92 8.97
N PRO A 25 -22.80 -6.93 9.14
CA PRO A 25 -22.59 -8.26 8.55
C PRO A 25 -22.32 -8.18 7.04
N LEU A 26 -21.41 -9.02 6.54
CA LEU A 26 -21.02 -9.03 5.13
C LEU A 26 -22.23 -9.24 4.20
N GLY A 27 -23.13 -10.17 4.53
CA GLY A 27 -24.41 -10.42 3.84
C GLY A 27 -24.37 -10.25 2.32
N ASN A 28 -25.39 -9.58 1.77
CA ASN A 28 -25.51 -9.25 0.34
C ASN A 28 -24.67 -8.03 -0.09
N LYS A 29 -23.60 -7.66 0.63
CA LYS A 29 -22.78 -6.50 0.22
C LYS A 29 -22.14 -6.78 -1.14
N MET A 30 -22.33 -5.85 -2.06
CA MET A 30 -21.72 -5.92 -3.39
C MET A 30 -20.20 -5.83 -3.30
N LEU A 31 -19.51 -6.58 -4.16
CA LEU A 31 -18.05 -6.73 -4.13
C LEU A 31 -17.28 -5.39 -4.20
N TYR A 32 -17.78 -4.41 -4.98
CA TYR A 32 -17.13 -3.09 -5.12
C TYR A 32 -17.16 -2.23 -3.85
N LYS A 33 -17.92 -2.66 -2.83
CA LYS A 33 -17.91 -2.05 -1.49
C LYS A 33 -16.71 -2.55 -0.66
N LEU A 34 -16.04 -3.62 -1.09
CA LEU A 34 -14.81 -4.08 -0.47
C LEU A 34 -13.64 -3.12 -0.79
N PRO A 35 -12.77 -2.83 0.18
CA PRO A 35 -11.52 -2.11 -0.05
C PRO A 35 -10.67 -2.82 -1.10
N GLY A 36 -10.05 -2.07 -2.02
CA GLY A 36 -9.19 -2.62 -3.07
C GLY A 36 -9.94 -3.21 -4.29
N ILE A 37 -11.28 -3.31 -4.25
CA ILE A 37 -12.08 -3.79 -5.39
C ILE A 37 -12.75 -2.63 -6.11
N GLY A 38 -12.21 -2.27 -7.28
CA GLY A 38 -12.80 -1.30 -8.21
C GLY A 38 -13.80 -1.93 -9.19
N LEU A 39 -14.48 -1.10 -9.99
CA LEU A 39 -15.46 -1.57 -10.99
C LEU A 39 -14.83 -2.43 -12.10
N SER A 40 -13.57 -2.15 -12.46
CA SER A 40 -12.80 -2.95 -13.42
C SER A 40 -12.51 -4.36 -12.88
N THR A 41 -12.13 -4.43 -11.61
CA THR A 41 -11.90 -5.68 -10.88
C THR A 41 -13.18 -6.49 -10.73
N LEU A 42 -14.28 -5.84 -10.33
CA LEU A 42 -15.60 -6.46 -10.21
C LEU A 42 -15.98 -7.18 -11.52
N LYS A 43 -15.86 -6.50 -12.66
CA LYS A 43 -16.19 -7.08 -13.97
C LYS A 43 -15.35 -8.32 -14.29
N LYS A 44 -14.08 -8.36 -13.87
CA LYS A 44 -13.23 -9.56 -14.05
C LYS A 44 -13.69 -10.71 -13.15
N MET A 45 -14.01 -10.42 -11.89
CA MET A 45 -14.47 -11.39 -10.90
C MET A 45 -15.83 -12.00 -11.28
N GLU A 46 -16.76 -11.17 -11.75
CA GLU A 46 -18.06 -11.61 -12.28
C GLU A 46 -17.88 -12.51 -13.51
N LYS A 47 -16.94 -12.18 -14.41
CA LYS A 47 -16.72 -12.91 -15.66
C LYS A 47 -16.01 -14.26 -15.47
N HIS A 48 -15.07 -14.37 -14.54
CA HIS A 48 -14.20 -15.55 -14.41
C HIS A 48 -14.73 -16.62 -13.45
N LYS A 49 -15.34 -16.24 -12.32
CA LYS A 49 -15.83 -17.20 -11.31
C LYS A 49 -17.25 -16.92 -10.81
N GLN A 50 -17.99 -16.01 -11.45
CA GLN A 50 -19.31 -15.56 -10.98
C GLN A 50 -19.30 -14.98 -9.57
N ILE A 51 -18.15 -14.47 -9.12
CA ILE A 51 -18.03 -13.79 -7.83
C ILE A 51 -18.63 -12.40 -8.00
N SER A 52 -19.81 -12.20 -7.42
CA SER A 52 -20.60 -10.97 -7.56
C SER A 52 -20.82 -10.26 -6.23
N LYS A 53 -20.71 -11.00 -5.12
CA LYS A 53 -20.93 -10.50 -3.76
C LYS A 53 -19.76 -10.80 -2.83
N ALA A 54 -19.66 -10.01 -1.78
CA ALA A 54 -18.60 -10.13 -0.79
C ALA A 54 -18.62 -11.49 -0.06
N GLU A 55 -19.80 -12.12 0.07
CA GLU A 55 -19.95 -13.48 0.60
C GLU A 55 -19.31 -14.55 -0.28
N ASP A 56 -19.38 -14.42 -1.61
CA ASP A 56 -18.78 -15.38 -2.55
C ASP A 56 -17.25 -15.37 -2.40
N LEU A 57 -16.68 -14.18 -2.27
CA LEU A 57 -15.24 -14.00 -2.06
C LEU A 57 -14.78 -14.53 -0.71
N LEU A 58 -15.59 -14.32 0.34
CA LEU A 58 -15.32 -14.85 1.68
C LEU A 58 -15.41 -16.39 1.69
N SER A 59 -16.38 -16.95 0.95
CA SER A 59 -16.55 -18.39 0.79
C SER A 59 -15.32 -19.01 0.13
N GLU A 60 -14.81 -18.40 -0.94
CA GLU A 60 -13.58 -18.86 -1.59
C GLU A 60 -12.37 -18.79 -0.63
N PHE A 61 -12.27 -17.71 0.15
CA PHE A 61 -11.18 -17.57 1.12
C PHE A 61 -11.22 -18.63 2.23
N ILE A 62 -12.40 -18.92 2.77
CA ILE A 62 -12.58 -19.88 3.87
C ILE A 62 -12.49 -21.33 3.37
N HIS A 63 -13.22 -21.67 2.30
CA HIS A 63 -13.45 -23.07 1.92
C HIS A 63 -12.45 -23.57 0.89
N THR A 64 -12.08 -22.75 -0.09
CA THR A 64 -11.15 -23.15 -1.15
C THR A 64 -9.71 -22.93 -0.72
N LEU A 65 -9.45 -21.78 -0.10
CA LEU A 65 -8.10 -21.35 0.26
C LEU A 65 -7.76 -21.57 1.74
N GLN A 66 -8.69 -22.13 2.51
CA GLN A 66 -8.48 -22.55 3.91
C GLN A 66 -7.91 -21.46 4.82
N LEU A 67 -8.33 -20.21 4.61
CA LEU A 67 -7.83 -19.02 5.33
C LEU A 67 -6.33 -18.76 5.12
N ASP A 68 -5.71 -19.36 4.11
CA ASP A 68 -4.32 -19.09 3.75
C ASP A 68 -4.24 -17.71 3.06
N HIS A 69 -3.77 -16.74 3.83
CA HIS A 69 -3.63 -15.36 3.40
C HIS A 69 -2.71 -15.20 2.19
N GLU A 70 -1.66 -16.02 2.07
CA GLU A 70 -0.70 -15.93 0.97
C GLU A 70 -1.29 -16.52 -0.31
N GLN A 71 -1.93 -17.68 -0.22
CA GLN A 71 -2.63 -18.29 -1.36
C GLN A 71 -3.77 -17.41 -1.86
N PHE A 72 -4.53 -16.79 -0.95
CA PHE A 72 -5.55 -15.81 -1.31
C PHE A 72 -4.96 -14.60 -2.05
N ARG A 73 -3.83 -14.11 -1.58
CA ARG A 73 -3.09 -13.01 -2.22
C ARG A 73 -2.69 -13.36 -3.65
N LEU A 74 -2.03 -14.51 -3.83
CA LEU A 74 -1.56 -15.00 -5.11
C LEU A 74 -2.72 -15.30 -6.07
N TRP A 75 -3.82 -15.82 -5.54
CA TRP A 75 -5.03 -16.09 -6.31
C TRP A 75 -5.66 -14.80 -6.84
N LEU A 76 -5.78 -13.76 -6.00
CA LEU A 76 -6.26 -12.44 -6.42
C LEU A 76 -5.37 -11.81 -7.51
N MET A 77 -4.04 -11.95 -7.37
CA MET A 77 -3.06 -11.48 -8.35
C MET A 77 -3.20 -12.20 -9.69
N LYS A 78 -3.22 -13.53 -9.65
CA LYS A 78 -3.17 -14.38 -10.84
C LYS A 78 -4.46 -14.30 -11.64
N ASP A 79 -5.61 -14.40 -10.97
CA ASP A 79 -6.89 -14.59 -11.67
C ASP A 79 -7.58 -13.26 -12.00
N TYR A 80 -7.29 -12.20 -11.24
CA TYR A 80 -7.98 -10.91 -11.41
C TYR A 80 -7.05 -9.74 -11.68
N SER A 81 -5.73 -9.97 -11.69
CA SER A 81 -4.72 -8.90 -11.71
C SER A 81 -4.97 -7.88 -10.58
N ILE A 82 -5.59 -8.33 -9.49
CA ILE A 82 -5.64 -7.56 -8.26
C ILE A 82 -4.32 -7.87 -7.61
N ASP A 83 -3.33 -7.04 -7.87
CA ASP A 83 -2.22 -7.04 -6.95
C ASP A 83 -2.74 -6.37 -5.65
N PRO A 84 -2.73 -7.08 -4.51
CA PRO A 84 -3.15 -6.49 -3.24
C PRO A 84 -2.17 -5.41 -2.77
N CYS A 85 -1.00 -5.28 -3.42
CA CYS A 85 -0.13 -4.11 -3.40
C CYS A 85 -0.46 -3.09 -4.52
N ASP A 86 -1.26 -3.46 -5.54
CA ASP A 86 -1.84 -2.60 -6.58
C ASP A 86 -3.14 -1.90 -6.12
N ILE A 87 -3.19 -1.60 -4.83
CA ILE A 87 -3.53 -0.25 -4.43
C ILE A 87 -2.26 0.59 -4.61
N ARG A 88 -1.73 0.67 -5.85
CA ARG A 88 -0.76 1.72 -6.18
C ARG A 88 -1.50 3.01 -5.92
N SER A 89 -1.26 3.59 -4.75
CA SER A 89 -1.96 4.78 -4.29
C SER A 89 -1.79 5.86 -5.37
N HIS A 90 -2.67 6.85 -5.45
CA HIS A 90 -2.48 7.96 -6.40
C HIS A 90 -1.06 8.58 -6.29
N LYS A 91 -0.45 8.49 -5.10
CA LYS A 91 0.95 8.85 -4.86
C LYS A 91 1.95 7.99 -5.64
N PHE A 92 1.71 6.69 -5.76
CA PHE A 92 2.57 5.74 -6.47
C PHE A 92 2.55 6.03 -7.97
N THR A 93 1.37 6.17 -8.57
CA THR A 93 1.26 6.56 -9.99
C THR A 93 1.90 7.93 -10.25
N ALA A 94 1.68 8.90 -9.35
CA ALA A 94 2.28 10.23 -9.47
C ALA A 94 3.80 10.25 -9.24
N LEU A 95 4.35 9.26 -8.52
CA LEU A 95 5.78 9.10 -8.37
C LEU A 95 6.42 8.63 -9.68
N LEU A 96 5.80 7.66 -10.36
CA LEU A 96 6.36 7.03 -11.56
C LEU A 96 6.13 7.81 -12.87
N SER A 97 5.35 8.90 -12.83
CA SER A 97 5.00 9.67 -14.04
C SER A 97 6.01 10.76 -14.40
N GLU A 98 6.84 11.20 -13.46
CA GLU A 98 7.79 12.30 -13.65
C GLU A 98 9.01 12.18 -12.73
N PRO A 99 10.15 12.83 -13.06
CA PRO A 99 11.33 12.87 -12.18
C PRO A 99 11.01 13.37 -10.77
N LEU A 100 11.76 12.89 -9.78
CA LEU A 100 11.59 13.25 -8.37
C LEU A 100 11.74 14.75 -8.13
N GLY A 101 12.79 15.37 -8.67
CA GLY A 101 13.10 16.80 -8.51
C GLY A 101 12.88 17.29 -7.07
N ASN A 102 12.15 18.39 -6.92
CA ASN A 102 11.83 18.97 -5.60
C ASN A 102 10.56 18.39 -4.95
N LYS A 103 10.16 17.14 -5.25
CA LYS A 103 8.99 16.53 -4.60
C LYS A 103 9.22 16.43 -3.09
N MET A 104 8.25 16.93 -2.34
CA MET A 104 8.22 16.80 -0.89
C MET A 104 8.10 15.33 -0.47
N LEU A 105 8.76 14.96 0.61
CA LEU A 105 8.86 13.57 1.05
C LEU A 105 7.50 12.91 1.37
N TYR A 106 6.54 13.67 1.90
CA TYR A 106 5.18 13.16 2.17
C TYR A 106 4.39 12.77 0.92
N LYS A 107 4.87 13.12 -0.28
CA LYS A 107 4.29 12.70 -1.55
C LYS A 107 4.69 11.27 -1.94
N LEU A 108 5.66 10.67 -1.27
CA LEU A 108 6.01 9.27 -1.49
C LEU A 108 4.92 8.32 -0.96
N PRO A 109 4.68 7.19 -1.64
CA PRO A 109 3.93 6.06 -1.09
C PRO A 109 4.51 5.62 0.26
N GLY A 110 3.65 5.16 1.18
CA GLY A 110 4.06 4.81 2.53
C GLY A 110 4.40 6.00 3.47
N ILE A 111 4.75 7.17 2.95
CA ILE A 111 5.16 8.31 3.78
C ILE A 111 4.00 9.29 4.02
N GLY A 112 3.72 9.55 5.30
CA GLY A 112 2.74 10.53 5.76
C GLY A 112 3.38 11.75 6.44
N LEU A 113 2.57 12.76 6.76
CA LEU A 113 3.03 13.98 7.44
C LEU A 113 3.64 13.72 8.83
N SER A 114 3.17 12.70 9.54
CA SER A 114 3.74 12.32 10.84
C SER A 114 5.15 11.77 10.69
N THR A 115 5.38 10.91 9.69
CA THR A 115 6.70 10.37 9.36
C THR A 115 7.65 11.46 8.86
N LEU A 116 7.16 12.36 7.99
CA LEU A 116 7.92 13.54 7.53
C LEU A 116 8.51 14.32 8.71
N LYS A 117 7.67 14.71 9.68
CA LYS A 117 8.14 15.48 10.85
C LYS A 117 9.22 14.76 11.65
N LYS A 118 9.21 13.42 11.69
CA LYS A 118 10.25 12.63 12.36
C LYS A 118 11.55 12.60 11.55
N MET A 119 11.43 12.44 10.23
CA MET A 119 12.55 12.43 9.29
C MET A 119 13.27 13.78 9.25
N GLU A 120 12.51 14.88 9.17
CA GLU A 120 13.03 16.25 9.23
C GLU A 120 13.79 16.49 10.54
N LYS A 121 13.23 16.08 11.68
CA LYS A 121 13.86 16.29 12.99
C LYS A 121 15.12 15.46 13.21
N ARG A 122 15.16 14.22 12.73
CA ARG A 122 16.27 13.29 13.03
C ARG A 122 17.43 13.40 12.05
N LYS A 123 17.13 13.58 10.76
CA LYS A 123 18.12 13.48 9.68
C LYS A 123 18.04 14.61 8.65
N GLN A 124 17.21 15.62 8.88
CA GLN A 124 16.98 16.72 7.93
C GLN A 124 16.49 16.25 6.54
N ILE A 125 15.89 15.06 6.48
CA ILE A 125 15.29 14.52 5.25
C ILE A 125 13.92 15.18 5.09
N SER A 126 13.78 16.04 4.09
CA SER A 126 12.56 16.82 3.83
C SER A 126 12.02 16.61 2.42
N LYS A 127 12.89 16.23 1.48
CA LYS A 127 12.56 15.94 0.09
C LYS A 127 12.65 14.45 -0.20
N ALA A 128 11.90 14.01 -1.19
CA ALA A 128 11.91 12.62 -1.64
C ALA A 128 13.27 12.22 -2.24
N GLU A 129 13.99 13.16 -2.86
CA GLU A 129 15.35 12.96 -3.35
C GLU A 129 16.36 12.67 -2.21
N ASP A 130 16.21 13.31 -1.06
CA ASP A 130 17.07 13.05 0.12
C ASP A 130 16.91 11.61 0.60
N LEU A 131 15.68 11.09 0.61
CA LEU A 131 15.40 9.71 1.00
C LEU A 131 15.92 8.72 -0.05
N LEU A 132 15.80 9.05 -1.34
CA LEU A 132 16.36 8.23 -2.41
C LEU A 132 17.90 8.16 -2.30
N ARG A 133 18.57 9.28 -1.97
CA ARG A 133 20.01 9.32 -1.74
C ARG A 133 20.44 8.40 -0.60
N GLU A 134 19.73 8.42 0.53
CA GLU A 134 20.00 7.49 1.64
C GLU A 134 19.83 6.04 1.21
N PHE A 135 18.80 5.73 0.42
CA PHE A 135 18.56 4.37 -0.06
C PHE A 135 19.67 3.89 -1.02
N ILE A 136 20.11 4.73 -1.96
CA ILE A 136 21.13 4.38 -2.95
C ILE A 136 22.53 4.32 -2.30
N TYR A 137 22.95 5.36 -1.60
CA TYR A 137 24.36 5.53 -1.22
C TYR A 137 24.69 5.02 0.17
N THR A 138 23.83 5.27 1.15
CA THR A 138 24.08 4.85 2.54
C THR A 138 23.76 3.37 2.72
N LEU A 139 22.63 2.94 2.16
CA LEU A 139 22.11 1.58 2.34
C LEU A 139 22.36 0.67 1.13
N GLN A 140 23.02 1.18 0.09
CA GLN A 140 23.48 0.41 -1.07
C GLN A 140 22.37 -0.43 -1.72
N LEU A 141 21.15 0.12 -1.79
CA LEU A 141 19.96 -0.58 -2.31
C LEU A 141 19.59 -1.84 -1.54
N ASP A 142 20.01 -2.00 -0.28
CA ASP A 142 19.55 -3.09 0.58
C ASP A 142 18.10 -2.83 1.02
N HIS A 143 17.16 -3.52 0.37
CA HIS A 143 15.72 -3.36 0.57
C HIS A 143 15.31 -3.65 2.02
N GLU A 144 15.89 -4.67 2.62
CA GLU A 144 15.52 -5.13 3.96
C GLU A 144 16.09 -4.20 5.02
N GLN A 145 17.35 -3.79 4.88
CA GLN A 145 17.93 -2.79 5.77
C GLN A 145 17.20 -1.45 5.67
N PHE A 146 16.83 -1.01 4.46
CA PHE A 146 16.07 0.22 4.29
C PHE A 146 14.68 0.14 4.94
N ARG A 147 13.97 -0.97 4.76
CA ARG A 147 12.68 -1.23 5.41
C ARG A 147 12.81 -1.21 6.94
N LEU A 148 13.78 -1.93 7.49
CA LEU A 148 14.05 -1.97 8.92
C LEU A 148 14.47 -0.61 9.47
N TRP A 149 15.25 0.16 8.70
CA TRP A 149 15.63 1.52 9.05
C TRP A 149 14.42 2.44 9.14
N LEU A 150 13.50 2.38 8.17
CA LEU A 150 12.25 3.14 8.20
C LEU A 150 11.39 2.80 9.43
N MET A 151 11.30 1.51 9.76
CA MET A 151 10.54 1.02 10.90
C MET A 151 11.18 1.43 12.23
N LYS A 152 12.48 1.22 12.39
CA LYS A 152 13.19 1.45 13.65
C LYS A 152 13.39 2.93 13.95
N ASP A 153 13.83 3.70 12.95
CA ASP A 153 14.26 5.08 13.18
C ASP A 153 13.11 6.07 13.09
N TYR A 154 12.04 5.74 12.37
CA TYR A 154 10.88 6.62 12.19
C TYR A 154 9.56 6.03 12.68
N SER A 155 9.58 4.83 13.26
CA SER A 155 8.38 4.11 13.71
C SER A 155 7.35 3.97 12.60
N LEU A 156 7.81 3.75 11.36
CA LEU A 156 6.92 3.55 10.24
C LEU A 156 6.31 2.14 10.34
N PRO A 157 4.98 1.96 10.22
CA PRO A 157 4.38 0.63 10.19
C PRO A 157 4.95 -0.20 9.05
N GLU A 158 5.12 -1.51 9.27
CA GLU A 158 5.73 -2.43 8.32
C GLU A 158 5.13 -2.32 6.91
N TYR A 159 3.80 -2.35 6.78
CA TYR A 159 3.13 -2.25 5.48
C TYR A 159 3.45 -0.96 4.73
N ARG A 160 3.65 0.17 5.44
CA ARG A 160 4.03 1.46 4.83
C ARG A 160 5.51 1.53 4.50
N ALA A 161 6.36 0.92 5.31
CA ALA A 161 7.78 0.79 5.00
C ALA A 161 7.97 -0.02 3.73
N THR A 162 7.29 -1.16 3.62
CA THR A 162 7.28 -2.00 2.41
C THR A 162 6.75 -1.22 1.19
N GLU A 163 5.63 -0.49 1.32
CA GLU A 163 5.09 0.34 0.23
C GLU A 163 6.12 1.38 -0.27
N CYS A 164 6.82 2.05 0.66
CA CYS A 164 7.85 3.04 0.32
C CYS A 164 9.05 2.41 -0.38
N VAL A 165 9.51 1.24 0.08
CA VAL A 165 10.65 0.52 -0.51
C VAL A 165 10.33 0.13 -1.96
N ILE A 166 9.17 -0.51 -2.18
CA ILE A 166 8.71 -0.91 -3.52
C ILE A 166 8.60 0.31 -4.44
N ALA A 167 8.03 1.41 -3.94
CA ALA A 167 7.88 2.63 -4.73
C ALA A 167 9.20 3.24 -5.20
N LEU A 168 10.25 3.20 -4.38
CA LEU A 168 11.57 3.70 -4.77
C LEU A 168 12.29 2.77 -5.74
N ILE A 169 12.13 1.45 -5.60
CA ILE A 169 12.66 0.46 -6.55
C ILE A 169 12.04 0.67 -7.93
N ASP A 170 10.70 0.68 -8.01
CA ASP A 170 9.97 0.93 -9.27
C ASP A 170 10.37 2.29 -9.88
N TYR A 171 10.60 3.31 -9.04
CA TYR A 171 11.06 4.62 -9.51
C TYR A 171 12.47 4.54 -10.12
N ILE A 172 13.42 3.83 -9.50
CA ILE A 172 14.79 3.68 -10.03
C ILE A 172 14.75 2.95 -11.38
N GLU A 173 13.98 1.87 -11.49
CA GLU A 173 13.81 1.14 -12.75
C GLU A 173 13.23 2.03 -13.85
N GLN A 174 12.17 2.78 -13.52
CA GLN A 174 11.52 3.71 -14.45
C GLN A 174 12.44 4.87 -14.83
N ALA A 175 13.22 5.40 -13.88
CA ALA A 175 14.20 6.45 -14.11
C ALA A 175 15.29 5.99 -15.07
N ASN A 176 15.81 4.77 -14.89
CA ASN A 176 16.78 4.16 -15.80
C ASN A 176 16.20 3.99 -17.22
N LYS A 177 14.96 3.51 -17.32
CA LYS A 177 14.27 3.34 -18.60
C LYS A 177 14.04 4.65 -19.34
N ASN A 178 13.76 5.73 -18.61
CA ASN A 178 13.48 7.05 -19.19
C ASN A 178 14.69 7.99 -19.20
N HIS A 179 15.87 7.52 -18.79
CA HIS A 179 17.09 8.32 -18.61
C HIS A 179 16.89 9.56 -17.71
N TRP A 180 16.12 9.41 -16.63
CA TRP A 180 15.98 10.45 -15.63
C TRP A 180 17.22 10.53 -14.74
N PRO A 181 17.59 11.74 -14.27
CA PRO A 181 18.69 11.88 -13.33
C PRO A 181 18.34 11.19 -12.01
N LEU A 182 19.26 10.37 -11.52
CA LEU A 182 19.29 9.84 -10.16
C LEU A 182 20.29 10.67 -9.34
N PRO A 183 20.02 10.87 -8.03
CA PRO A 183 20.85 11.70 -7.16
C PRO A 183 22.21 11.10 -6.86
#